data_AF-A0A3A0B6H0-F1
#
_entry.id   AF-A0A3A0B6H0-F1
#
_cell.length_a   1.000
_cell.length_b   1.000
_cell.length_c   1.000
_cell.angle_alpha   90.00
_cell.angle_beta   90.00
_cell.angle_gamma   90.00
#
_symmetry.space_group_name_H-M   'P 1'
#
loop_
_entity.id
_entity.type
_entity.pdbx_description
1 polymer ?
#
loop_
_entity_poly.entity_id
_entity_poly.type
_entity_poly.pdbx_seq_one_letter_code
_entity_poly.pdbx_strand_id
1 'polypeptide(L)'
;MGEEDLACHAKAGYTKRTAPMYGAPGHAYVYFTYGNHWMLNVVTEREGFPAAVLIRAIQPIEGAATMMKRRQGRDTFGPGKLTQALGITVRQNYADLTEPGSGLWIEAGVKIPDKSVTISPRVGLNHTPEPWFSKPWRFLVKERVIASRSLAKQSPNHEEIASSGKTSSSQ
;
A
#
# COMPACT_ATOMS: atom_id res chain seq x y z
N MET A 1 -20.45 4.74 -1.77
CA MET A 1 -19.39 4.19 -0.90
C MET A 1 -19.97 4.08 0.50
N GLY A 2 -19.26 3.52 1.46
CA GLY A 2 -19.82 3.29 2.79
C GLY A 2 -21.00 2.33 2.77
N GLU A 3 -22.04 2.60 3.57
CA GLU A 3 -23.17 1.68 3.76
C GLU A 3 -23.95 1.40 2.47
N GLU A 4 -24.02 2.36 1.55
CA GLU A 4 -24.73 2.20 0.28
C GLU A 4 -23.98 1.26 -0.69
N ASP A 5 -22.66 1.14 -0.55
CA ASP A 5 -21.84 0.35 -1.46
C ASP A 5 -21.95 -1.14 -1.17
N LEU A 6 -22.66 -1.87 -2.04
CA LEU A 6 -22.91 -3.29 -1.85
C LEU A 6 -21.67 -4.18 -1.97
N ALA A 7 -20.52 -3.61 -2.38
CA ALA A 7 -19.20 -4.26 -2.31
C ALA A 7 -18.40 -3.90 -1.05
N CYS A 8 -18.87 -2.96 -0.24
CA CYS A 8 -18.24 -2.55 1.02
C CYS A 8 -18.75 -3.39 2.20
N HIS A 9 -17.91 -3.60 3.22
CA HIS A 9 -18.37 -4.23 4.46
C HIS A 9 -19.36 -3.37 5.23
N ALA A 10 -19.27 -2.04 5.10
CA ALA A 10 -20.16 -1.12 5.77
C ALA A 10 -21.63 -1.28 5.36
N LYS A 11 -21.94 -1.98 4.25
CA LYS A 11 -23.34 -2.33 3.89
C LYS A 11 -24.09 -3.11 4.98
N ALA A 12 -23.37 -3.74 5.89
CA ALA A 12 -23.93 -4.42 7.05
C ALA A 12 -24.20 -3.47 8.23
N GLY A 13 -23.96 -2.17 8.07
CA GLY A 13 -24.04 -1.17 9.12
C GLY A 13 -22.89 -1.28 10.14
N TYR A 14 -23.12 -0.71 11.32
CA TYR A 14 -22.17 -0.75 12.43
C TYR A 14 -22.16 -2.12 13.10
N THR A 15 -21.00 -2.78 13.10
CA THR A 15 -20.77 -4.09 13.73
C THR A 15 -19.39 -4.09 14.40
N LYS A 16 -19.09 -5.08 15.26
CA LYS A 16 -17.72 -5.23 15.81
C LYS A 16 -16.64 -5.28 14.72
N ARG A 17 -16.96 -5.84 13.55
CA ARG A 17 -16.02 -5.95 12.42
C ARG A 17 -15.87 -4.65 11.65
N THR A 18 -16.95 -3.89 11.48
CA THR A 18 -16.97 -2.65 10.69
C THR A 18 -16.71 -1.40 11.52
N ALA A 19 -16.77 -1.50 12.86
CA ALA A 19 -16.52 -0.42 13.80
C ALA A 19 -15.26 0.42 13.49
N PRO A 20 -14.10 -0.14 13.09
CA PRO A 20 -12.95 0.67 12.71
C PRO A 20 -13.26 1.69 11.61
N MET A 21 -14.12 1.34 10.63
CA MET A 21 -14.46 2.22 9.51
C MET A 21 -15.23 3.47 9.94
N TYR A 22 -15.93 3.43 11.08
CA TYR A 22 -16.70 4.57 11.60
C TYR A 22 -15.86 5.50 12.48
N GLY A 23 -14.60 5.14 12.77
CA GLY A 23 -13.70 5.95 13.58
C GLY A 23 -13.06 7.11 12.81
N ALA A 24 -11.99 7.65 13.38
CA ALA A 24 -11.26 8.77 12.80
C ALA A 24 -10.57 8.39 11.46
N PRO A 25 -10.46 9.34 10.50
CA PRO A 25 -9.68 9.13 9.29
C PRO A 25 -8.20 8.89 9.61
N GLY A 26 -7.49 8.26 8.68
CA GLY A 26 -6.08 7.89 8.85
C GLY A 26 -5.86 6.62 9.67
N HIS A 27 -6.91 6.02 10.24
CA HIS A 27 -6.76 4.79 11.02
C HIS A 27 -6.83 3.53 10.16
N ALA A 28 -6.11 2.50 10.57
CA ALA A 28 -6.11 1.22 9.91
C ALA A 28 -7.38 0.42 10.19
N TYR A 29 -8.03 -0.05 9.13
CA TYR A 29 -9.04 -1.09 9.20
C TYR A 29 -8.46 -2.41 8.68
N VAL A 30 -8.13 -3.32 9.60
CA VAL A 30 -7.55 -4.63 9.30
C VAL A 30 -8.54 -5.75 9.62
N TYR A 31 -8.81 -6.61 8.63
CA TYR A 31 -9.70 -7.75 8.81
C TYR A 31 -9.15 -9.02 8.15
N PHE A 32 -9.56 -10.18 8.69
CA PHE A 32 -9.23 -11.48 8.12
C PHE A 32 -10.26 -11.90 7.08
N THR A 33 -9.82 -12.53 5.99
CA THR A 33 -10.72 -13.03 4.94
C THR A 33 -10.30 -14.41 4.45
N TYR A 34 -11.31 -15.19 4.06
CA TYR A 34 -11.17 -16.52 3.44
C TYR A 34 -10.19 -17.46 4.17
N GLY A 35 -10.15 -17.37 5.49
CA GLY A 35 -9.35 -18.26 6.35
C GLY A 35 -7.83 -18.09 6.26
N ASN A 36 -7.30 -17.24 5.38
CA ASN A 36 -5.88 -17.29 5.02
C ASN A 36 -5.15 -15.94 5.03
N HIS A 37 -5.85 -14.81 4.89
CA HIS A 37 -5.18 -13.53 4.66
C HIS A 37 -5.79 -12.35 5.42
N TRP A 38 -4.93 -11.47 5.91
CA TRP A 38 -5.31 -10.15 6.41
C TRP A 38 -5.44 -9.16 5.23
N MET A 39 -6.33 -8.19 5.37
CA MET A 39 -6.53 -7.08 4.44
C MET A 39 -6.30 -5.77 5.17
N LEU A 40 -5.46 -4.88 4.62
CA LEU A 40 -5.17 -3.56 5.18
C LEU A 40 -5.97 -2.49 4.44
N ASN A 41 -6.78 -1.74 5.17
CA ASN A 41 -7.50 -0.58 4.66
C ASN A 41 -7.16 0.65 5.50
N VAL A 42 -7.34 1.83 4.92
CA VAL A 42 -7.16 3.12 5.59
C VAL A 42 -8.51 3.83 5.61
N VAL A 43 -9.00 4.23 6.78
CA VAL A 43 -10.23 5.03 6.90
C VAL A 43 -9.97 6.42 6.34
N THR A 44 -10.88 6.93 5.49
CA THR A 44 -10.63 8.16 4.72
C THR A 44 -11.60 9.28 5.00
N GLU A 45 -12.76 8.97 5.56
CA GLU A 45 -13.83 9.95 5.78
C GLU A 45 -13.95 10.31 7.25
N ARG A 46 -14.75 11.36 7.52
CA ARG A 46 -15.06 11.81 8.87
C ARG A 46 -15.66 10.69 9.71
N GLU A 47 -15.49 10.80 11.03
CA GLU A 47 -16.11 9.90 12.00
C GLU A 47 -17.61 9.76 11.75
N GLY A 48 -18.11 8.53 11.86
CA GLY A 48 -19.49 8.17 11.53
C GLY A 48 -19.77 7.90 10.05
N PHE A 49 -18.86 8.22 9.13
CA PHE A 49 -19.02 7.91 7.70
C PHE A 49 -18.07 6.76 7.28
N PRO A 50 -18.57 5.53 7.09
CA PRO A 50 -17.72 4.35 7.04
C PRO A 50 -17.08 4.12 5.66
N ALA A 51 -16.05 4.90 5.32
CA ALA A 51 -15.32 4.74 4.07
C ALA A 51 -13.83 4.48 4.30
N ALA A 52 -13.29 3.56 3.50
CA ALA A 52 -11.88 3.20 3.58
C ALA A 52 -11.33 2.80 2.20
N VAL A 53 -10.01 2.95 2.04
CA VAL A 53 -9.25 2.54 0.86
C VAL A 53 -8.46 1.26 1.18
N LEU A 54 -8.67 0.20 0.39
CA LEU A 54 -7.91 -1.04 0.48
C LEU A 54 -6.54 -0.89 -0.19
N ILE A 55 -5.46 -1.17 0.53
CA ILE A 55 -4.11 -1.22 -0.03
C ILE A 55 -3.90 -2.60 -0.68
N ARG A 56 -3.70 -2.62 -2.00
CA ARG A 56 -3.67 -3.87 -2.78
C ARG A 56 -2.28 -4.35 -3.15
N ALA A 57 -1.33 -3.45 -3.30
CA ALA A 57 0.05 -3.74 -3.65
C ALA A 57 0.91 -2.54 -3.30
N ILE A 58 2.20 -2.78 -3.10
CA ILE A 58 3.22 -1.74 -2.98
C ILE A 58 4.41 -2.13 -3.85
N GLN A 59 5.21 -1.14 -4.25
CA GLN A 59 6.57 -1.38 -4.68
C GLN A 59 7.46 -1.40 -3.43
N PRO A 60 8.12 -2.52 -3.09
CA PRO A 60 9.13 -2.52 -2.04
C PRO A 60 10.31 -1.64 -2.46
N ILE A 61 10.62 -0.64 -1.62
CA ILE A 61 11.83 0.19 -1.74
C ILE A 61 12.85 -0.15 -0.66
N GLU A 62 12.38 -0.58 0.51
CA GLU A 62 13.17 -1.00 1.66
C GLU A 62 12.60 -2.29 2.23
N GLY A 63 13.43 -3.08 2.93
CA GLY A 63 12.99 -4.32 3.57
C GLY A 63 12.60 -5.45 2.60
N ALA A 64 12.93 -5.35 1.31
CA ALA A 64 12.54 -6.32 0.28
C ALA A 64 13.00 -7.76 0.60
N ALA A 65 14.20 -7.94 1.16
CA ALA A 65 14.69 -9.25 1.59
C ALA A 65 13.82 -9.89 2.69
N THR A 66 13.42 -9.08 3.69
CA THR A 66 12.51 -9.52 4.76
C THR A 66 11.13 -9.88 4.23
N MET A 67 10.59 -9.04 3.33
CA MET A 67 9.33 -9.32 2.63
C MET A 67 9.42 -10.63 1.84
N MET A 68 10.50 -10.83 1.09
CA MET A 68 10.72 -12.03 0.29
C MET A 68 10.84 -13.30 1.15
N LYS A 69 11.55 -13.20 2.29
CA LYS A 69 11.63 -14.29 3.27
C LYS A 69 10.25 -14.66 3.81
N ARG A 70 9.44 -13.68 4.22
CA ARG A 70 8.04 -13.92 4.68
C ARG A 70 7.14 -14.50 3.58
N ARG A 71 7.45 -14.22 2.31
CA ARG A 71 6.73 -14.74 1.14
C ARG A 71 7.33 -16.02 0.55
N GLN A 72 8.44 -16.52 1.10
CA GLN A 72 9.15 -17.70 0.62
C GLN A 72 9.54 -17.58 -0.87
N GLY A 73 10.12 -16.45 -1.27
CA GLY A 73 10.56 -16.24 -2.66
C GLY A 73 9.45 -15.85 -3.64
N ARG A 74 8.19 -15.71 -3.18
CA ARG A 74 7.03 -15.40 -4.03
C ARG A 74 6.70 -13.92 -4.06
N ASP A 75 5.92 -13.53 -5.07
CA ASP A 75 5.47 -12.17 -5.27
C ASP A 75 4.62 -11.62 -4.10
N THR A 76 4.56 -10.28 -4.04
CA THR A 76 3.81 -9.48 -3.06
C THR A 76 2.56 -8.84 -3.67
N PHE A 77 2.24 -9.13 -4.93
CA PHE A 77 1.13 -8.50 -5.66
C PHE A 77 -0.21 -9.10 -5.25
N GLY A 78 -0.97 -8.32 -4.49
CA GLY A 78 -2.30 -8.66 -4.01
C GLY A 78 -2.44 -8.36 -2.52
N PRO A 79 -3.63 -7.95 -2.05
CA PRO A 79 -3.79 -7.37 -0.71
C PRO A 79 -3.42 -8.35 0.41
N GLY A 80 -3.73 -9.64 0.26
CA GLY A 80 -3.33 -10.67 1.22
C GLY A 80 -1.85 -11.04 1.19
N LYS A 81 -1.21 -10.95 0.01
CA LYS A 81 0.23 -11.19 -0.13
C LYS A 81 1.00 -10.02 0.47
N LEU A 82 0.52 -8.80 0.24
CA LEU A 82 1.05 -7.57 0.81
C LEU A 82 1.09 -7.63 2.34
N THR A 83 -0.02 -7.94 3.00
CA THR A 83 -0.07 -8.00 4.47
C THR A 83 0.86 -9.07 5.02
N GLN A 84 0.96 -10.24 4.38
CA GLN A 84 1.95 -11.25 4.77
C GLN A 84 3.39 -10.77 4.60
N ALA A 85 3.70 -10.08 3.51
CA ALA A 85 5.04 -9.53 3.27
C ALA A 85 5.42 -8.48 4.33
N LEU A 86 4.48 -7.61 4.69
CA LEU A 86 4.65 -6.59 5.73
C LEU A 86 4.56 -7.14 7.16
N GLY A 87 4.07 -8.36 7.35
CA GLY A 87 3.86 -8.93 8.69
C GLY A 87 2.64 -8.36 9.41
N ILE A 88 1.66 -7.85 8.66
CA ILE A 88 0.44 -7.24 9.19
C ILE A 88 -0.53 -8.33 9.63
N THR A 89 -1.09 -8.13 10.82
CA THR A 89 -2.08 -8.99 11.48
C THR A 89 -3.18 -8.13 12.09
N VAL A 90 -4.14 -8.76 12.79
CA VAL A 90 -5.15 -8.01 13.59
C VAL A 90 -4.55 -7.01 14.57
N ARG A 91 -3.29 -7.18 14.99
CA ARG A 91 -2.62 -6.28 15.94
C ARG A 91 -2.50 -4.84 15.43
N GLN A 92 -2.54 -4.65 14.11
CA GLN A 92 -2.50 -3.33 13.47
C GLN A 92 -3.89 -2.74 13.22
N ASN A 93 -4.98 -3.44 13.59
CA ASN A 93 -6.32 -2.84 13.48
C ASN A 93 -6.42 -1.66 14.45
N TYR A 94 -7.05 -0.56 14.02
CA TYR A 94 -7.09 0.74 14.71
C TYR A 94 -5.75 1.47 14.85
N ALA A 95 -4.65 1.00 14.25
CA ALA A 95 -3.41 1.77 14.26
C ALA A 95 -3.61 3.14 13.59
N ASP A 96 -3.19 4.22 14.25
CA ASP A 96 -3.10 5.53 13.62
C ASP A 96 -1.95 5.49 12.60
N LEU A 97 -2.28 5.66 11.32
CA LEU A 97 -1.31 5.63 10.23
C LEU A 97 -0.70 7.01 9.94
N THR A 98 -1.12 8.05 10.66
CA THR A 98 -0.63 9.43 10.48
C THR A 98 0.62 9.72 11.31
N GLU A 99 0.93 8.85 12.27
CA GLU A 99 2.09 8.96 13.14
C GLU A 99 2.91 7.66 13.22
N PRO A 100 4.24 7.73 13.35
CA PRO A 100 5.09 6.53 13.41
C PRO A 100 4.89 5.66 14.67
N GLY A 101 4.29 6.20 15.73
CA GLY A 101 4.21 5.57 17.05
C GLY A 101 3.50 4.22 17.07
N SER A 102 2.64 3.95 16.10
CA SER A 102 1.91 2.69 15.96
C SER A 102 2.71 1.56 15.28
N GLY A 103 3.90 1.86 14.73
CA GLY A 103 4.74 0.93 13.99
C GLY A 103 4.24 0.59 12.58
N LEU A 104 3.12 1.18 12.15
CA LEU A 104 2.62 1.15 10.77
C LEU A 104 2.08 2.54 10.44
N TRP A 105 2.73 3.27 9.53
CA TRP A 105 2.33 4.62 9.15
C TRP A 105 2.47 4.86 7.65
N ILE A 106 1.88 5.97 7.19
CA ILE A 106 1.94 6.43 5.81
C ILE A 106 2.78 7.70 5.77
N GLU A 107 3.80 7.70 4.92
CA GLU A 107 4.66 8.86 4.69
C GLU A 107 4.32 9.57 3.38
N ALA A 108 4.79 10.82 3.26
CA ALA A 108 4.74 11.54 2.01
C ALA A 108 5.50 10.79 0.91
N GLY A 109 4.76 10.25 -0.04
CA GLY A 109 5.31 9.54 -1.20
C GLY A 109 5.73 10.48 -2.35
N VAL A 110 6.14 9.86 -3.46
CA VAL A 110 6.43 10.59 -4.70
C VAL A 110 5.12 10.97 -5.41
N LYS A 111 5.04 12.20 -5.92
CA LYS A 111 3.90 12.65 -6.73
C LYS A 111 3.81 11.85 -8.04
N ILE A 112 2.70 11.16 -8.24
CA ILE A 112 2.41 10.37 -9.45
C ILE A 112 1.52 11.20 -10.40
N PRO A 113 1.87 11.36 -11.68
CA PRO A 113 0.99 12.01 -12.66
C PRO A 113 -0.27 11.18 -12.94
N ASP A 114 -1.43 11.82 -13.10
CA ASP A 114 -2.71 11.13 -13.34
C ASP A 114 -2.69 10.21 -14.57
N LYS A 115 -1.98 10.61 -15.65
CA LYS A 115 -1.79 9.79 -16.87
C LYS A 115 -1.10 8.44 -16.61
N SER A 116 -0.42 8.33 -15.48
CA SER A 116 0.29 7.15 -15.02
C SER A 116 -0.54 6.25 -14.12
N VAL A 117 -1.77 6.65 -13.77
CA VAL A 117 -2.72 5.87 -12.99
C VAL A 117 -3.75 5.26 -13.94
N THR A 118 -3.93 3.95 -13.87
CA THR A 118 -5.06 3.27 -14.51
C THR A 118 -6.22 3.19 -13.53
N ILE A 119 -7.43 3.43 -14.05
CA ILE A 119 -8.67 3.38 -13.30
C ILE A 119 -9.52 2.25 -13.87
N SER A 120 -10.07 1.40 -13.00
CA SER A 120 -10.77 0.18 -13.42
C SER A 120 -11.74 -0.31 -12.34
N PRO A 121 -12.62 -1.29 -12.66
CA PRO A 121 -13.41 -1.97 -11.65
C PRO A 121 -12.56 -2.63 -10.56
N ARG A 122 -13.13 -2.74 -9.36
CA ARG A 122 -12.52 -3.44 -8.22
C ARG A 122 -12.46 -4.94 -8.50
N VAL A 123 -11.52 -5.63 -7.85
CA VAL A 123 -11.26 -7.07 -8.04
C VAL A 123 -11.64 -7.84 -6.78
N GLY A 124 -12.24 -9.02 -6.96
CA GLY A 124 -12.69 -9.89 -5.87
C GLY A 124 -14.07 -9.53 -5.33
N LEU A 125 -14.92 -8.89 -6.15
CA LEU A 125 -16.27 -8.48 -5.76
C LEU A 125 -17.33 -9.60 -5.89
N ASN A 126 -16.98 -10.76 -6.46
CA ASN A 126 -17.86 -11.92 -6.65
C ASN A 126 -19.25 -11.51 -7.17
N HIS A 127 -20.32 -11.83 -6.44
CA HIS A 127 -21.73 -11.57 -6.76
C HIS A 127 -22.22 -10.15 -6.40
N THR A 128 -21.33 -9.15 -6.38
CA THR A 128 -21.75 -7.76 -6.15
C THR A 128 -22.61 -7.31 -7.34
N PRO A 129 -23.81 -6.73 -7.13
CA PRO A 129 -24.66 -6.24 -8.20
C PRO A 129 -24.19 -4.88 -8.75
N GLU A 130 -24.71 -4.50 -9.91
CA GLU A 130 -24.55 -3.15 -10.45
C GLU A 130 -25.28 -2.10 -9.59
N PRO A 131 -24.81 -0.83 -9.56
CA PRO A 131 -23.64 -0.30 -10.28
C PRO A 131 -22.30 -0.61 -9.57
N TRP A 132 -22.32 -1.27 -8.41
CA TRP A 132 -21.15 -1.39 -7.53
C TRP A 132 -20.06 -2.30 -8.09
N PHE A 133 -20.45 -3.27 -8.92
CA PHE A 133 -19.54 -4.17 -9.62
C PHE A 133 -18.65 -3.44 -10.62
N SER A 134 -19.24 -2.62 -11.51
CA SER A 134 -18.51 -1.95 -12.59
C SER A 134 -17.93 -0.59 -12.21
N LYS A 135 -18.21 -0.08 -11.00
CA LYS A 135 -17.68 1.23 -10.55
C LYS A 135 -16.15 1.29 -10.64
N PRO A 136 -15.58 2.35 -11.25
CA PRO A 136 -14.15 2.47 -11.54
C PRO A 136 -13.36 2.93 -10.30
N TRP A 137 -13.40 2.14 -9.22
CA TRP A 137 -12.82 2.48 -7.92
C TRP A 137 -11.58 1.65 -7.58
N ARG A 138 -10.83 1.24 -8.60
CA ARG A 138 -9.50 0.65 -8.45
C ARG A 138 -8.49 1.45 -9.24
N PHE A 139 -7.50 1.96 -8.51
CA PHE A 139 -6.42 2.79 -9.01
C PHE A 139 -5.12 1.99 -8.97
N LEU A 140 -4.37 1.96 -10.08
CA LEU A 140 -3.07 1.28 -10.16
C LEU A 140 -2.07 2.14 -10.92
N VAL A 141 -0.89 2.33 -10.33
CA VAL A 141 0.21 3.04 -10.99
C VAL A 141 0.90 2.13 -12.01
N LYS A 142 1.17 2.64 -13.22
CA LYS A 142 1.91 1.92 -14.27
C LYS A 142 3.37 1.73 -13.85
N GLU A 143 3.84 0.48 -13.88
CA GLU A 143 5.14 0.03 -13.37
C GLU A 143 6.35 0.81 -13.91
N ARG A 144 6.33 1.17 -15.21
CA ARG A 144 7.41 1.93 -15.88
C ARG A 144 7.75 3.26 -15.19
N VAL A 145 6.79 3.87 -14.49
CA VAL A 145 6.98 5.17 -13.81
C VAL A 145 7.71 5.01 -12.48
N ILE A 146 7.47 3.91 -11.77
CA ILE A 146 8.08 3.65 -10.46
C ILE A 146 9.56 3.28 -10.63
N ALA A 147 9.88 2.37 -11.56
CA ALA A 147 11.25 1.95 -11.84
C ALA A 147 12.16 3.13 -12.25
N SER A 148 11.66 4.03 -13.10
CA SER A 148 12.43 5.20 -13.57
C SER A 148 12.85 6.16 -12.45
N ARG A 149 12.07 6.24 -11.36
CA ARG A 149 12.33 7.14 -10.23
C ARG A 149 13.07 6.46 -9.08
N SER A 150 12.88 5.14 -8.90
CA SER A 150 13.69 4.33 -7.98
C SER A 150 15.16 4.31 -8.41
N LEU A 151 15.43 4.20 -9.72
CA LEU A 151 16.78 4.30 -10.28
C LEU A 151 17.36 5.71 -10.13
N ALA A 152 16.55 6.76 -10.31
CA ALA A 152 17.01 8.14 -10.14
C ALA A 152 17.38 8.50 -8.68
N LYS A 153 16.84 7.79 -7.69
CA LYS A 153 17.24 7.93 -6.27
C LYS A 153 18.46 7.09 -5.90
N GLN A 154 18.91 6.17 -6.77
CA GLN A 154 20.03 5.26 -6.51
C GLN A 154 21.31 5.61 -7.28
N SER A 155 21.34 6.69 -8.08
CA SER A 155 22.57 7.17 -8.72
C SER A 155 23.48 7.83 -7.69
N PRO A 156 24.69 7.31 -7.40
CA PRO A 156 25.67 8.01 -6.59
C PRO A 156 26.21 9.21 -7.38
N ASN A 157 26.39 10.35 -6.71
CA ASN A 157 27.26 11.43 -7.20
C ASN A 157 28.65 10.84 -7.44
N HIS A 158 29.04 10.66 -8.70
CA HIS A 158 30.43 10.50 -9.08
C HIS A 158 31.00 11.88 -9.43
N GLU A 159 31.53 12.55 -8.41
CA GLU A 159 32.56 13.59 -8.50
C GLU A 159 33.66 13.13 -7.51
N GLU A 160 34.95 13.03 -7.79
CA GLU A 160 35.78 13.34 -8.95
C GLU A 160 37.12 12.64 -8.63
N ILE A 161 37.63 11.78 -9.53
CA ILE A 161 39.04 11.33 -9.45
C ILE A 161 39.84 12.31 -10.29
N ALA A 162 40.43 13.31 -9.64
CA ALA A 162 41.49 14.11 -10.24
C ALA A 162 42.85 13.56 -9.78
N SER A 163 43.56 12.98 -10.75
CA SER A 163 44.92 12.49 -10.64
C SER A 163 45.94 13.63 -10.45
N SER A 164 46.81 13.51 -9.44
CA SER A 164 48.12 14.16 -9.40
C SER A 164 49.01 13.30 -8.48
N GLY A 165 50.20 12.83 -8.84
CA GLY A 165 50.98 12.98 -10.05
C GLY A 165 52.05 11.90 -10.08
N LYS A 166 52.55 11.64 -11.29
CA LYS A 166 53.75 10.84 -11.53
C LYS A 166 54.96 11.56 -10.94
N THR A 167 55.82 10.81 -10.25
CA THR A 167 57.28 11.02 -10.30
C THR A 167 57.93 9.65 -10.31
N SER A 168 58.54 9.31 -11.44
CA SER A 168 59.43 8.17 -11.61
C SER A 168 60.87 8.58 -11.22
N SER A 169 61.67 7.56 -10.87
CA SER A 169 63.15 7.47 -11.05
C SER A 169 64.02 8.50 -10.30
N SER A 170 65.15 8.19 -9.67
CA SER A 170 66.09 7.07 -9.76
C SER A 170 67.23 7.30 -8.73
N GLN A 171 67.95 6.22 -8.42
CA GLN A 171 69.16 6.06 -7.57
C GLN A 171 68.92 5.58 -6.14
#